data_AF-A0A662WBC9-F1
#
_entry.id   AF-A0A662WBC9-F1
#
_cell.length_a   1.000
_cell.length_b   1.000
_cell.length_c   1.000
_cell.angle_alpha   90.00
_cell.angle_beta   90.00
_cell.angle_gamma   90.00
#
_symmetry.space_group_name_H-M   'P 1'
#
loop_
_entity.id
_entity.type
_entity.pdbx_description
1 polymer ?
#
loop_
_entity_poly.entity_id
_entity_poly.type
_entity_poly.pdbx_seq_one_letter_code
_entity_poly.pdbx_strand_id
1 'polypeptide(L)' 'MANQIAEMMKDLKEVRDKIDSIIETLEIMADKELMESIKKAKDEPKKREFREYLKEIGVDIQE' A
#
# COMPACT_ATOMS: atom_id res chain seq x y z
N MET A 1 6.50 9.74 -40.96
CA MET A 1 5.69 10.81 -40.33
C MET A 1 4.49 10.27 -39.58
N ALA A 2 3.50 9.63 -40.21
CA ALA A 2 2.31 9.11 -39.49
C ALA A 2 2.65 8.16 -38.32
N ASN A 3 3.60 7.24 -38.51
CA ASN A 3 4.06 6.34 -37.44
C ASN A 3 4.72 7.06 -36.26
N GLN A 4 5.47 8.14 -36.51
CA GLN A 4 6.11 8.90 -35.42
C GLN A 4 5.09 9.68 -34.61
N ILE A 5 4.05 10.22 -35.25
CA ILE A 5 2.94 10.88 -34.56
C ILE A 5 2.17 9.86 -33.70
N ALA A 6 1.96 8.64 -34.20
CA ALA A 6 1.31 7.57 -33.44
C ALA A 6 2.10 7.18 -32.18
N GLU A 7 3.42 7.01 -32.30
CA GLU A 7 4.28 6.73 -31.15
C GLU A 7 4.29 7.89 -30.15
N MET A 8 4.39 9.15 -30.61
CA MET A 8 4.31 10.31 -29.72
C MET A 8 2.97 10.38 -28.96
N MET A 9 1.86 10.05 -29.62
CA MET A 9 0.54 10.03 -28.98
C MET A 9 0.43 8.91 -27.93
N LYS A 10 1.08 7.78 -28.19
CA LYS A 10 1.17 6.68 -27.23
C LYS A 10 1.99 7.08 -26.00
N ASP A 11 3.16 7.68 -26.20
CA ASP A 11 4.02 8.16 -25.12
C ASP A 11 3.30 9.21 -24.25
N LEU A 12 2.59 10.16 -24.88
CA LEU A 12 1.79 11.15 -24.16
C LEU A 12 0.69 10.52 -23.31
N LYS A 13 0.04 9.46 -23.82
CA LYS A 13 -0.95 8.71 -23.06
C LYS A 13 -0.31 8.01 -21.85
N GLU A 14 0.83 7.35 -22.04
CA GLU A 14 1.55 6.70 -20.94
C GLU A 14 2.02 7.69 -19.87
N VAL A 15 2.47 8.88 -20.27
CA VAL A 15 2.85 9.95 -19.34
C VAL A 15 1.65 10.42 -18.55
N ARG A 16 0.50 10.65 -19.19
CA ARG A 16 -0.76 11.01 -18.51
C ARG A 16 -1.15 9.94 -17.49
N ASP A 17 -1.16 8.67 -17.90
CA ASP A 17 -1.57 7.57 -17.02
C ASP A 17 -0.67 7.47 -15.78
N LYS A 18 0.64 7.77 -15.93
CA LYS A 18 1.57 7.86 -14.79
C LYS A 18 1.29 9.06 -13.89
N ILE A 19 0.93 10.21 -14.47
CA ILE A 19 0.56 11.40 -13.70
C ILE A 19 -0.71 11.12 -12.89
N ASP A 20 -1.71 10.47 -13.47
CA ASP A 20 -2.94 10.08 -12.78
C ASP A 20 -2.63 9.16 -11.57
N SER A 21 -1.77 8.15 -11.77
CA SER A 21 -1.32 7.29 -10.66
C SER A 21 -0.58 8.03 -9.54
N ILE A 22 0.21 9.05 -9.90
CA ILE A 22 0.88 9.92 -8.91
C ILE A 22 -0.15 10.74 -8.14
N ILE A 23 -1.15 11.29 -8.82
CA ILE A 23 -2.22 12.07 -8.19
C ILE A 23 -2.99 11.19 -7.19
N GLU A 24 -3.41 9.99 -7.59
CA GLU A 24 -4.09 9.04 -6.70
C GLU A 24 -3.25 8.73 -5.45
N THR A 25 -1.94 8.53 -5.63
CA THR A 25 -1.02 8.29 -4.51
C THR A 25 -0.97 9.49 -3.56
N LEU A 26 -0.91 10.71 -4.10
CA LEU A 26 -0.90 11.93 -3.29
C LEU A 26 -2.23 12.15 -2.55
N GLU A 27 -3.36 11.80 -3.16
CA GLU A 27 -4.67 11.84 -2.51
C GLU A 27 -4.75 10.87 -1.33
N ILE A 28 -4.26 9.65 -1.48
CA ILE A 28 -4.14 8.67 -0.38
C ILE A 28 -3.26 9.24 0.74
N MET A 29 -2.12 9.84 0.39
CA MET A 29 -1.20 10.43 1.37
C MET A 29 -1.76 11.67 2.08
N ALA A 30 -2.69 12.39 1.44
CA ALA A 30 -3.35 13.54 2.02
C ALA A 30 -4.42 13.16 3.05
N ASP A 31 -4.97 11.94 2.96
CA ASP A 31 -5.89 11.40 3.96
C ASP A 31 -5.16 11.05 5.26
N LYS A 32 -5.31 11.92 6.26
CA LYS A 32 -4.66 11.76 7.57
C LYS A 32 -5.15 10.53 8.34
N GLU A 33 -6.44 10.22 8.28
CA GLU A 33 -7.00 9.10 9.03
C GLU A 33 -6.53 7.76 8.46
N LEU A 34 -6.48 7.68 7.13
CA LEU A 34 -5.91 6.53 6.43
C LEU A 34 -4.42 6.37 6.74
N MET A 35 -3.65 7.45 6.67
CA MET A 35 -2.21 7.42 6.95
C MET A 35 -1.90 7.06 8.41
N GLU A 36 -2.71 7.54 9.37
CA GLU A 36 -2.61 7.11 10.77
C GLU A 36 -2.93 5.63 10.94
N SER A 37 -3.96 5.13 10.25
CA SER A 37 -4.33 3.71 10.26
C SER A 37 -3.22 2.83 9.70
N ILE A 38 -2.61 3.24 8.58
CA ILE A 38 -1.45 2.55 7.98
C ILE A 38 -0.28 2.52 8.95
N LYS A 39 -0.02 3.64 9.65
CA LYS A 39 1.06 3.72 10.64
C LYS A 39 0.82 2.77 11.80
N LYS A 40 -0.40 2.74 12.35
CA LYS A 40 -0.77 1.80 13.42
C LYS A 40 -0.60 0.35 12.98
N ALA A 41 -1.11 -0.01 11.80
CA ALA A 41 -1.00 -1.36 11.26
C ALA A 41 0.46 -1.81 11.05
N LYS A 42 1.39 -0.89 10.78
CA LYS A 42 2.82 -1.20 10.66
C LYS A 42 3.45 -1.54 12.02
N ASP A 43 2.98 -0.90 13.09
CA ASP A 43 3.46 -1.10 14.45
C ASP A 43 2.70 -2.24 15.17
N GLU A 44 1.64 -2.77 14.57
CA GLU A 44 0.92 -3.94 15.09
C GLU A 44 1.82 -5.19 15.05
N PRO A 45 1.78 -6.02 16.10
CA PRO A 45 2.40 -7.34 16.05
C PRO A 45 1.85 -8.12 14.86
N LYS A 46 2.71 -8.88 14.18
CA LYS A 46 2.26 -9.80 13.13
C LYS A 46 1.12 -10.66 13.67
N LYS A 47 0.10 -10.91 12.85
CA LYS A 47 -0.91 -11.93 13.14
C LYS A 47 -0.18 -13.23 13.48
N ARG A 48 -0.35 -13.67 14.72
CA ARG A 48 0.17 -14.91 15.27
C ARG A 48 -0.99 -15.64 15.90
N GLU A 49 -0.93 -16.96 15.87
CA GLU A 49 -1.94 -17.77 16.54
C GLU A 49 -1.93 -17.44 18.04
N PHE A 50 -3.12 -17.30 18.64
CA PHE A 50 -3.24 -16.91 20.05
C PHE A 50 -2.42 -17.82 20.97
N ARG A 51 -2.36 -19.13 20.65
CA ARG A 51 -1.55 -20.11 21.37
C ARG A 51 -0.05 -19.86 21.26
N GLU A 52 0.45 -19.42 20.10
CA GLU A 52 1.88 -19.07 19.94
C GLU A 52 2.25 -17.84 20.77
N TYR A 53 1.39 -16.82 20.77
CA TYR A 53 1.57 -15.66 21.63
C TYR A 53 1.62 -16.02 23.11
N LEU A 54 0.70 -16.85 23.58
CA LEU A 54 0.62 -17.29 24.97
C LEU A 54 1.90 -18.03 25.38
N LYS A 55 2.40 -18.91 24.51
CA LYS A 55 3.66 -19.61 24.73
C LYS A 55 4.85 -18.65 24.83
N GLU A 56 4.91 -17.62 23.99
CA GLU A 56 5.97 -16.60 24.01
C GLU A 56 5.98 -15.78 25.31
N ILE A 57 4.80 -15.48 25.89
CA ILE A 57 4.69 -14.75 27.15
C ILE A 57 4.70 -15.65 28.40
N GLY A 58 4.94 -16.96 28.23
CA GLY A 58 5.07 -17.92 29.33
C GLY A 58 3.75 -18.44 29.90
N VAL A 59 2.64 -18.30 29.16
CA VAL A 59 1.33 -18.86 29.52
C VAL A 59 1.13 -20.18 28.78
N ASP A 60 1.22 -21.29 29.49
CA ASP A 60 0.91 -22.63 28.97
C ASP A 60 -0.58 -22.94 29.22
N ILE A 61 -1.37 -23.02 28.15
CA ILE A 61 -2.77 -23.48 28.24
C ILE A 61 -2.77 -24.97 27.92
N GLN A 62 -2.75 -25.79 28.97
CA GLN A 62 -3.00 -27.23 28.86
C GLN A 62 -4.52 -27.44 28.76
N GLU A 63 -4.98 -28.08 27.68
CA GLU A 63 -6.34 -28.63 27.55
C GLU A 63 -6.53 -29.84 28.47
#